data_AF-A0A957TNU9-F1
#
_entry.id   AF-A0A957TNU9-F1
#
_cell.length_a   1.000
_cell.length_b   1.000
_cell.length_c   1.000
_cell.angle_alpha   90.00
_cell.angle_beta   90.00
_cell.angle_gamma   90.00
#
_symmetry.space_group_name_H-M   'P 1'
#
loop_
_entity.id
_entity.type
_entity.pdbx_description
1 polymer ?
#
loop_
_entity_poly.entity_id
_entity_poly.type
_entity_poly.pdbx_seq_one_letter_code
_entity_poly.pdbx_strand_id
1 'polypeptide(L)'
;MSDVLTATGINLTVVLPELVLVGFAMLVMMADIFGGGEQSPIRRGLPWLAMIGLGAALLACISIWSNPIATFQGSATLDNFALGVKLVVLIAAALAILLSVSYIPGINKQTGEYYTLLLLCSAAMMVMGSATDLMVVFLALEAFSLALYILTSINRNNPRSSEAGMKYFLLGAFASAFFAYGAALVYGATGSTQYQIIAATLVGGTGQLALLYPGIAMLIVGFGFKVSLVPFHMWTPDVYQGAPTPVTAFMSVGTKAAAFAAFIRVFLSALPAQHETWAGILAILAVITMTVGNFAALRQLSLKRM
;
A
#
# COMPACT_ATOMS: atom_id res chain seq x y z
N MET A 1 -11.03 -23.58 21.09
CA MET A 1 -11.14 -22.67 19.92
C MET A 1 -9.79 -22.30 19.30
N SER A 2 -8.66 -22.73 19.89
CA SER A 2 -7.30 -22.63 19.33
C SER A 2 -7.00 -23.67 18.23
N ASP A 3 -7.71 -24.80 18.23
CA ASP A 3 -7.28 -25.99 17.47
C ASP A 3 -7.90 -26.13 16.08
N VAL A 4 -8.86 -25.25 15.71
CA VAL A 4 -9.48 -25.28 14.38
C VAL A 4 -8.66 -24.49 13.34
N LEU A 5 -7.76 -23.59 13.79
CA LEU A 5 -6.92 -22.78 12.92
C LEU A 5 -5.55 -23.41 12.59
N THR A 6 -5.22 -24.57 13.16
CA THR A 6 -3.93 -25.26 12.98
C THR A 6 -3.99 -26.46 12.01
N ALA A 7 -5.16 -26.74 11.42
CA ALA A 7 -5.41 -28.00 10.71
C ALA A 7 -4.62 -28.23 9.40
N THR A 8 -3.81 -27.27 8.92
CA THR A 8 -3.04 -27.41 7.66
C THR A 8 -1.67 -26.73 7.69
N GLY A 9 -0.95 -26.62 8.81
CA GLY A 9 0.38 -25.99 8.83
C GLY A 9 0.41 -24.51 8.38
N ILE A 10 -0.77 -23.93 8.11
CA ILE A 10 -1.01 -22.54 7.79
C ILE A 10 -1.31 -21.84 9.10
N ASN A 11 -0.41 -20.96 9.52
CA ASN A 11 -0.67 -20.14 10.69
C ASN A 11 -1.43 -18.87 10.28
N LEU A 12 -2.75 -18.88 10.44
CA LEU A 12 -3.63 -17.77 10.10
C LEU A 12 -3.47 -16.55 11.02
N THR A 13 -2.78 -16.70 12.16
CA THR A 13 -2.54 -15.57 13.07
C THR A 13 -1.73 -14.45 12.43
N VAL A 14 -0.84 -14.78 11.47
CA VAL A 14 -0.01 -13.80 10.75
C VAL A 14 -0.85 -12.77 9.97
N VAL A 15 -1.99 -13.22 9.43
CA VAL A 15 -2.89 -12.40 8.60
C VAL A 15 -4.13 -11.96 9.39
N LEU A 16 -4.19 -12.25 10.69
CA LEU A 16 -5.34 -11.95 11.52
C LEU A 16 -5.71 -10.45 11.50
N PRO A 17 -4.76 -9.49 11.66
CA PRO A 17 -5.10 -8.07 11.58
C PRO A 17 -5.77 -7.68 10.25
N GLU A 18 -5.31 -8.23 9.14
CA GLU A 18 -5.84 -7.97 7.81
C GLU A 18 -7.21 -8.61 7.60
N LEU A 19 -7.41 -9.84 8.07
CA LEU A 19 -8.71 -10.52 8.04
C LEU A 19 -9.75 -9.77 8.87
N VAL A 20 -9.36 -9.21 10.02
CA VAL A 20 -10.24 -8.34 10.82
C VAL A 20 -10.65 -7.12 10.01
N LEU A 21 -9.71 -6.41 9.37
CA LEU A 21 -10.06 -5.24 8.55
C LEU A 21 -10.96 -5.60 7.36
N VAL A 22 -10.70 -6.71 6.67
CA VAL A 22 -11.55 -7.18 5.58
C VAL A 22 -12.95 -7.52 6.10
N GLY A 23 -13.05 -8.21 7.23
CA GLY A 23 -14.33 -8.51 7.88
C GLY A 23 -15.13 -7.25 8.22
N PHE A 24 -14.48 -6.24 8.82
CA PHE A 24 -15.12 -4.96 9.10
C PHE A 24 -15.46 -4.16 7.84
N ALA A 25 -14.65 -4.24 6.78
CA ALA A 25 -14.97 -3.63 5.50
C ALA A 25 -16.26 -4.23 4.91
N MET A 26 -16.42 -5.55 4.97
CA MET A 26 -17.65 -6.23 4.57
C MET A 26 -18.84 -5.83 5.45
N LEU A 27 -18.65 -5.73 6.77
CA LEU A 27 -19.71 -5.26 7.68
C LEU A 27 -20.14 -3.83 7.41
N VAL A 28 -19.19 -2.92 7.12
CA VAL A 28 -19.49 -1.53 6.73
C VAL A 28 -20.29 -1.50 5.43
N MET A 29 -19.89 -2.30 4.43
CA MET A 29 -20.63 -2.40 3.16
C MET A 29 -22.04 -2.94 3.37
N MET A 30 -22.21 -4.01 4.16
CA MET A 30 -23.52 -4.56 4.48
C MET A 30 -24.38 -3.55 5.25
N ALA A 31 -23.81 -2.85 6.23
CA ALA A 31 -24.51 -1.83 7.00
C ALA A 31 -24.96 -0.65 6.13
N ASP A 32 -24.22 -0.27 5.09
CA ASP A 32 -24.63 0.77 4.15
C ASP A 32 -25.77 0.30 3.22
N ILE A 33 -25.69 -0.94 2.71
CA ILE A 33 -26.72 -1.55 1.86
C ILE A 33 -28.07 -1.66 2.59
N PHE A 34 -28.05 -2.18 3.82
CA PHE A 34 -29.26 -2.34 4.64
C PHE A 34 -29.62 -1.08 5.43
N GLY A 35 -28.76 -0.05 5.41
CA GLY A 35 -28.84 1.12 6.27
C GLY A 35 -29.92 2.14 5.92
N GLY A 36 -30.71 1.94 4.86
CA GLY A 36 -31.78 2.87 4.45
C GLY A 36 -31.26 4.20 3.85
N GLY A 37 -32.12 5.22 3.83
CA GLY A 37 -31.86 6.51 3.16
C GLY A 37 -30.76 7.38 3.79
N GLU A 38 -30.37 8.47 3.10
CA GLU A 38 -29.21 9.32 3.42
C GLU A 38 -29.15 9.84 4.87
N GLN A 39 -30.29 10.05 5.52
CA GLN A 39 -30.35 10.58 6.89
C GLN A 39 -30.43 9.50 7.98
N SER A 40 -30.34 8.23 7.60
CA SER A 40 -30.45 7.12 8.55
C SER A 40 -29.34 7.18 9.63
N PRO A 41 -29.68 6.91 10.90
CA PRO A 41 -28.69 6.83 11.97
C PRO A 41 -27.61 5.77 11.71
N ILE A 42 -27.94 4.73 10.93
CA ILE A 42 -27.00 3.66 10.55
C ILE A 42 -25.85 4.23 9.72
N ARG A 43 -26.15 5.08 8.73
CA ARG A 43 -25.14 5.71 7.86
C ARG A 43 -24.21 6.67 8.63
N ARG A 44 -24.73 7.34 9.66
CA ARG A 44 -23.93 8.17 10.57
C ARG A 44 -22.99 7.35 11.45
N GLY A 45 -23.31 6.07 11.68
CA GLY A 45 -22.50 5.13 12.45
C GLY A 45 -21.35 4.46 11.68
N LEU A 46 -21.37 4.49 10.35
CA LEU A 46 -20.35 3.84 9.50
C LEU A 46 -18.90 4.22 9.81
N PRO A 47 -18.51 5.50 9.99
CA PRO A 47 -17.14 5.84 10.37
C PRO A 47 -16.72 5.21 11.71
N TRP A 48 -17.64 5.13 12.67
CA TRP A 48 -17.36 4.56 13.98
C TRP A 48 -17.22 3.05 13.91
N LEU A 49 -18.02 2.37 13.09
CA LEU A 49 -17.85 0.95 12.82
C LEU A 49 -16.48 0.66 12.18
N ALA A 50 -16.05 1.49 11.22
CA ALA A 50 -14.73 1.38 10.62
C ALA A 50 -13.60 1.63 11.64
N MET A 51 -13.76 2.61 12.54
CA MET A 51 -12.82 2.87 13.65
C MET A 51 -12.71 1.69 14.61
N ILE A 52 -13.82 1.01 14.92
CA ILE A 52 -13.80 -0.21 15.74
C ILE A 52 -13.00 -1.31 15.03
N GLY A 53 -13.15 -1.46 13.72
CA GLY A 53 -12.36 -2.39 12.92
C GLY A 53 -10.86 -2.11 12.98
N LEU A 54 -10.46 -0.84 12.86
CA LEU A 54 -9.05 -0.43 13.03
C LEU A 54 -8.54 -0.72 14.44
N GLY A 55 -9.35 -0.46 15.47
CA GLY A 55 -9.02 -0.76 16.87
C GLY A 55 -8.85 -2.27 17.13
N ALA A 56 -9.73 -3.10 16.57
CA ALA A 56 -9.62 -4.54 16.66
C ALA A 56 -8.36 -5.08 15.94
N ALA A 57 -8.04 -4.55 14.76
CA ALA A 57 -6.81 -4.90 14.05
C ALA A 57 -5.55 -4.45 14.82
N LEU A 58 -5.60 -3.28 15.47
CA LEU A 58 -4.53 -2.79 16.33
C LEU A 58 -4.30 -3.72 17.54
N LEU A 59 -5.37 -4.15 18.21
CA LEU A 59 -5.29 -5.11 19.31
C LEU A 59 -4.71 -6.46 18.84
N ALA A 60 -5.09 -6.92 17.66
CA ALA A 60 -4.49 -8.11 17.05
C ALA A 60 -2.97 -7.93 16.85
N CYS A 61 -2.53 -6.78 16.30
CA CYS A 61 -1.10 -6.47 16.16
C CYS A 61 -0.36 -6.47 17.51
N ILE A 62 -0.95 -5.89 18.57
CA ILE A 62 -0.35 -5.85 19.90
C ILE A 62 -0.22 -7.26 20.49
N SER A 63 -1.24 -8.11 20.30
CA SER A 63 -1.24 -9.48 20.82
C SER A 63 -0.15 -10.37 20.22
N ILE A 64 0.29 -10.07 19.00
CA ILE A 64 1.32 -10.83 18.28
C ILE A 64 2.71 -10.16 18.41
N TRP A 65 2.79 -9.00 19.06
CA TRP A 65 4.05 -8.29 19.24
C TRP A 65 5.08 -9.19 19.93
N SER A 66 6.33 -9.12 19.48
CA SER A 66 7.47 -9.94 19.96
C SER A 66 7.39 -11.45 19.69
N ASN A 67 6.39 -11.94 18.94
CA ASN A 67 6.31 -13.34 18.52
C ASN A 67 6.43 -13.43 16.99
N PRO A 68 7.65 -13.37 16.41
CA PRO A 68 7.82 -13.40 14.97
C PRO A 68 7.40 -14.76 14.40
N ILE A 69 6.48 -14.74 13.46
CA ILE A 69 5.92 -15.96 12.84
C ILE A 69 5.99 -15.82 11.32
N ALA A 70 6.48 -16.85 10.65
CA ALA A 70 6.40 -17.01 9.20
C ALA A 70 5.27 -17.99 8.86
N THR A 71 4.60 -17.79 7.73
CA THR A 71 3.51 -18.66 7.25
C THR A 71 3.55 -18.79 5.71
N PHE A 72 2.62 -19.57 5.14
CA PHE A 72 2.50 -19.82 3.69
C PHE A 72 3.82 -20.18 3.02
N GLN A 73 4.56 -21.15 3.58
CA GLN A 73 5.85 -21.59 3.03
C GLN A 73 6.88 -20.44 2.85
N GLY A 74 6.81 -19.40 3.68
CA GLY A 74 7.75 -18.29 3.65
C GLY A 74 7.34 -17.12 2.76
N SER A 75 6.12 -17.09 2.22
CA SER A 75 5.61 -15.96 1.42
C SER A 75 5.15 -14.76 2.25
N ALA A 76 4.88 -14.93 3.54
CA ALA A 76 4.56 -13.84 4.46
C ALA A 76 5.21 -14.03 5.84
N THR A 77 5.64 -12.91 6.43
CA THR A 77 6.27 -12.87 7.75
C THR A 77 5.69 -11.74 8.59
N LEU A 78 5.47 -12.03 9.86
CA LEU A 78 5.05 -11.05 10.85
C LEU A 78 6.19 -10.82 11.85
N ASP A 79 7.15 -9.99 11.48
CA ASP A 79 8.21 -9.52 12.36
C ASP A 79 7.91 -8.09 12.88
N ASN A 80 8.79 -7.57 13.74
CA ASN A 80 8.62 -6.23 14.30
C ASN A 80 8.62 -5.13 13.22
N PHE A 81 9.30 -5.35 12.10
CA PHE A 81 9.25 -4.42 10.97
C PHE A 81 7.86 -4.38 10.34
N ALA A 82 7.29 -5.54 9.99
CA ALA A 82 5.94 -5.62 9.45
C ALA A 82 4.91 -5.04 10.43
N LEU A 83 5.02 -5.34 11.72
CA LEU A 83 4.15 -4.76 12.76
C LEU A 83 4.27 -3.24 12.83
N GLY A 84 5.47 -2.67 12.77
CA GLY A 84 5.68 -1.22 12.73
C GLY A 84 4.98 -0.56 11.53
N VAL A 85 5.06 -1.19 10.36
CA VAL A 85 4.38 -0.70 9.14
C VAL A 85 2.87 -0.78 9.30
N LYS A 86 2.35 -1.90 9.83
CA LYS A 86 0.92 -2.07 10.15
C LYS A 86 0.42 -0.95 11.07
N LEU A 87 1.19 -0.59 12.10
CA LEU A 87 0.83 0.51 13.02
C LEU A 87 0.72 1.85 12.29
N VAL A 88 1.69 2.20 11.43
CA VAL A 88 1.65 3.44 10.66
C VAL A 88 0.43 3.50 9.74
N VAL A 89 0.12 2.39 9.06
CA VAL A 89 -1.07 2.30 8.19
C VAL A 89 -2.36 2.45 8.98
N LEU A 90 -2.48 1.78 10.14
CA LEU A 90 -3.66 1.87 11.00
C LEU A 90 -3.87 3.29 11.55
N ILE A 91 -2.80 3.97 11.97
CA ILE A 91 -2.86 5.36 12.45
C ILE A 91 -3.27 6.30 11.30
N ALA A 92 -2.66 6.14 10.12
CA ALA A 92 -3.00 6.94 8.94
C ALA A 92 -4.48 6.74 8.54
N ALA A 93 -4.97 5.50 8.56
CA ALA A 93 -6.37 5.18 8.28
C ALA A 93 -7.30 5.80 9.33
N ALA A 94 -6.96 5.71 10.61
CA ALA A 94 -7.76 6.29 11.69
C ALA A 94 -7.89 7.81 11.55
N LEU A 95 -6.78 8.50 11.28
CA LEU A 95 -6.79 9.94 11.03
C LEU A 95 -7.59 10.31 9.78
N ALA A 96 -7.48 9.52 8.71
CA ALA A 96 -8.28 9.72 7.50
C ALA A 96 -9.79 9.58 7.78
N ILE A 97 -10.19 8.56 8.56
CA ILE A 97 -11.59 8.41 9.00
C ILE A 97 -12.04 9.64 9.78
N LEU A 98 -11.26 10.09 10.78
CA LEU A 98 -11.62 11.27 11.59
C LEU A 98 -11.79 12.54 10.74
N LEU A 99 -10.89 12.77 9.78
CA LEU A 99 -11.00 13.90 8.85
C LEU A 99 -12.20 13.78 7.91
N SER A 100 -12.63 12.56 7.61
CA SER A 100 -13.69 12.27 6.66
C SER A 100 -15.11 12.37 7.24
N VAL A 101 -15.29 12.26 8.56
CA VAL A 101 -16.61 12.20 9.24
C VAL A 101 -17.54 13.32 8.80
N SER A 102 -17.04 14.56 8.79
CA SER A 102 -17.82 15.74 8.38
C SER A 102 -17.61 16.11 6.91
N TYR A 103 -16.49 15.69 6.31
CA TYR A 103 -16.09 16.12 4.97
C TYR A 103 -16.78 15.31 3.86
N ILE A 104 -16.73 13.98 3.93
CA ILE A 104 -17.23 13.10 2.85
C ILE A 104 -18.75 13.24 2.65
N PRO A 105 -19.60 13.27 3.70
CA PRO A 105 -21.04 13.45 3.50
C PRO A 105 -21.41 14.75 2.77
N GLY A 106 -20.56 15.78 2.84
CA GLY A 106 -20.77 17.06 2.16
C GLY A 106 -20.42 17.05 0.66
N ILE A 107 -19.61 16.09 0.21
CA ILE A 107 -19.15 16.01 -1.19
C ILE A 107 -19.58 14.74 -1.93
N ASN A 108 -19.94 13.68 -1.20
CA ASN A 108 -20.34 12.41 -1.76
C ASN A 108 -21.40 11.74 -0.88
N LYS A 109 -22.46 11.25 -1.52
CA LYS A 109 -23.59 10.56 -0.89
C LYS A 109 -23.26 9.09 -0.57
N GLN A 110 -22.31 8.50 -1.29
CA GLN A 110 -21.83 7.12 -1.12
C GLN A 110 -20.76 7.03 -0.02
N THR A 111 -21.16 7.25 1.23
CA THR A 111 -20.23 7.23 2.38
C THR A 111 -19.77 5.82 2.76
N GLY A 112 -20.60 4.78 2.60
CA GLY A 112 -20.21 3.41 2.93
C GLY A 112 -19.11 2.85 2.02
N GLU A 113 -19.19 3.13 0.71
CA GLU A 113 -18.15 2.78 -0.26
C GLU A 113 -16.79 3.39 0.12
N TYR A 114 -16.77 4.65 0.56
CA TYR A 114 -15.55 5.32 1.02
C TYR A 114 -14.86 4.57 2.16
N TYR A 115 -15.58 4.30 3.26
CA TYR A 115 -15.01 3.63 4.43
C TYR A 115 -14.61 2.19 4.13
N THR A 116 -15.41 1.49 3.32
CA THR A 116 -15.11 0.12 2.89
C THR A 116 -13.81 0.07 2.09
N LEU A 117 -13.67 0.93 1.08
CA LEU A 117 -12.46 1.00 0.26
C LEU A 117 -11.25 1.42 1.08
N LEU A 118 -11.40 2.35 2.04
CA LEU A 118 -10.32 2.75 2.94
C LEU A 118 -9.80 1.57 3.78
N LEU A 119 -10.70 0.75 4.33
CA LEU A 119 -10.34 -0.44 5.12
C LEU A 119 -9.69 -1.52 4.25
N LEU A 120 -10.25 -1.82 3.07
CA LEU A 120 -9.67 -2.79 2.12
C LEU A 120 -8.28 -2.33 1.64
N CYS A 121 -8.13 -1.04 1.36
CA CYS A 121 -6.87 -0.44 0.98
C CYS A 121 -5.83 -0.55 2.10
N SER A 122 -6.24 -0.36 3.36
CA SER A 122 -5.37 -0.50 4.53
C SER A 122 -4.95 -1.95 4.74
N ALA A 123 -5.88 -2.91 4.59
CA ALA A 123 -5.57 -4.33 4.68
C ALA A 123 -4.54 -4.75 3.62
N ALA A 124 -4.71 -4.32 2.36
CA ALA A 124 -3.76 -4.59 1.30
C ALA A 124 -2.36 -3.98 1.58
N MET A 125 -2.29 -2.75 2.11
CA MET A 125 -1.02 -2.15 2.54
C MET A 125 -0.33 -2.94 3.67
N MET A 126 -1.11 -3.48 4.62
CA MET A 126 -0.60 -4.31 5.70
C MET A 126 -0.03 -5.63 5.17
N VAL A 127 -0.72 -6.28 4.22
CA VAL A 127 -0.21 -7.46 3.52
C VAL A 127 1.12 -7.12 2.83
N MET A 128 1.17 -6.00 2.10
CA MET A 128 2.39 -5.55 1.40
C MET A 128 3.58 -5.40 2.36
N GLY A 129 3.36 -4.82 3.54
CA GLY A 129 4.39 -4.67 4.57
C GLY A 129 4.87 -5.99 5.19
N SER A 130 4.07 -7.05 5.10
CA SER A 130 4.38 -8.39 5.63
C SER A 130 4.95 -9.37 4.59
N ALA A 131 4.88 -9.01 3.31
CA ALA A 131 5.21 -9.88 2.20
C ALA A 131 6.71 -10.20 2.11
N THR A 132 7.02 -11.46 1.83
CA THR A 132 8.38 -11.98 1.58
C THR A 132 8.52 -12.69 0.23
N ASP A 133 7.57 -12.39 -0.66
CA ASP A 133 7.51 -12.88 -2.03
C ASP A 133 7.12 -11.73 -2.98
N LEU A 134 7.77 -11.66 -4.15
CA LEU A 134 7.56 -10.59 -5.14
C LEU A 134 6.12 -10.58 -5.70
N MET A 135 5.51 -11.75 -5.89
CA MET A 135 4.13 -11.87 -6.35
C MET A 135 3.16 -11.36 -5.29
N VAL A 136 3.40 -11.68 -4.01
CA VAL A 136 2.55 -11.18 -2.91
C VAL A 136 2.64 -9.66 -2.81
N VAL A 137 3.84 -9.07 -2.96
CA VAL A 137 3.97 -7.61 -3.04
C VAL A 137 3.22 -7.05 -4.23
N PHE A 138 3.32 -7.65 -5.41
CA PHE A 138 2.59 -7.19 -6.60
C PHE A 138 1.07 -7.19 -6.37
N LEU A 139 0.53 -8.29 -5.85
CA LEU A 139 -0.91 -8.42 -5.60
C LEU A 139 -1.40 -7.43 -4.54
N ALA A 140 -0.64 -7.27 -3.46
CA ALA A 140 -0.95 -6.29 -2.42
C ALA A 140 -0.88 -4.86 -2.98
N LEU A 141 0.11 -4.58 -3.83
CA LEU A 141 0.30 -3.31 -4.51
C LEU A 141 -0.89 -2.97 -5.41
N GLU A 142 -1.32 -3.91 -6.26
CA GLU A 142 -2.49 -3.73 -7.13
C GLU A 142 -3.77 -3.54 -6.33
N ALA A 143 -3.99 -4.37 -5.30
CA ALA A 143 -5.19 -4.31 -4.48
C ALA A 143 -5.35 -2.95 -3.79
N PHE A 144 -4.29 -2.43 -3.15
CA PHE A 144 -4.38 -1.11 -2.52
C PHE A 144 -4.51 0.01 -3.58
N SER A 145 -3.88 -0.16 -4.75
CA SER A 145 -3.88 0.85 -5.80
C SER A 145 -5.24 1.03 -6.43
N LEU A 146 -5.93 -0.06 -6.76
CA LEU A 146 -7.29 -0.02 -7.31
C LEU A 146 -8.25 0.69 -6.34
N ALA A 147 -8.16 0.38 -5.05
CA ALA A 147 -8.96 1.07 -4.03
C ALA A 147 -8.64 2.57 -3.97
N LEU A 148 -7.36 2.97 -4.03
CA LEU A 148 -6.97 4.38 -4.06
C LEU A 148 -7.42 5.11 -5.32
N TYR A 149 -7.39 4.47 -6.49
CA TYR A 149 -7.84 5.09 -7.73
C TYR A 149 -9.32 5.48 -7.63
N ILE A 150 -10.13 4.59 -7.06
CA ILE A 150 -11.55 4.86 -6.79
C ILE A 150 -11.73 5.95 -5.71
N LEU A 151 -10.97 5.88 -4.61
CA LEU A 151 -11.03 6.90 -3.56
C LEU A 151 -10.64 8.31 -4.07
N THR A 152 -9.70 8.38 -5.00
CA THR A 152 -9.24 9.63 -5.63
C THR A 152 -10.34 10.28 -6.47
N SER A 153 -11.11 9.49 -7.21
CA SER A 153 -12.22 9.95 -8.09
C SER A 153 -13.59 9.90 -7.42
N ILE A 154 -13.66 9.71 -6.11
CA ILE A 154 -14.92 9.46 -5.42
C ILE A 154 -15.92 10.63 -5.52
N ASN A 155 -15.42 11.86 -5.72
CA ASN A 155 -16.25 13.03 -5.96
C ASN A 155 -16.52 13.23 -7.46
N ARG A 156 -17.37 12.36 -8.03
CA ARG A 156 -17.76 12.37 -9.45
C ARG A 156 -18.33 13.68 -9.97
N ASN A 157 -18.88 14.52 -9.10
CA ASN A 157 -19.45 15.83 -9.48
C ASN A 157 -18.37 16.90 -9.69
N ASN A 158 -17.14 16.65 -9.22
CA ASN A 158 -16.02 17.54 -9.41
C ASN A 158 -15.11 17.01 -10.53
N PRO A 159 -15.03 17.70 -11.69
CA PRO A 159 -14.23 17.24 -12.82
C PRO A 159 -12.75 17.08 -12.46
N ARG A 160 -12.22 17.87 -11.51
CA ARG A 160 -10.82 17.74 -11.05
C ARG A 160 -10.56 16.43 -10.30
N SER A 161 -11.55 15.92 -9.55
CA SER A 161 -11.43 14.63 -8.84
C SER A 161 -11.46 13.48 -9.84
N SER A 162 -12.35 13.54 -10.83
CA SER A 162 -12.41 12.56 -11.92
C SER A 162 -11.14 12.54 -12.77
N GLU A 163 -10.62 13.71 -13.15
CA GLU A 163 -9.36 13.85 -13.89
C GLU A 163 -8.17 13.30 -13.08
N ALA A 164 -8.09 13.64 -11.80
CA ALA A 164 -7.05 13.13 -10.90
C ALA A 164 -7.08 11.60 -10.79
N GLY A 165 -8.25 10.99 -10.60
CA GLY A 165 -8.36 9.53 -10.56
C GLY A 165 -7.95 8.88 -11.87
N MET A 166 -8.34 9.46 -13.02
CA MET A 166 -7.97 8.94 -14.34
C MET A 166 -6.46 9.04 -14.60
N LYS A 167 -5.85 10.19 -14.29
CA LYS A 167 -4.38 10.36 -14.34
C LYS A 167 -3.70 9.34 -13.43
N TYR A 168 -4.17 9.21 -12.19
CA TYR A 168 -3.54 8.31 -11.24
C TYR A 168 -3.63 6.85 -11.70
N PHE A 169 -4.79 6.42 -12.20
CA PHE A 169 -5.00 5.09 -12.74
C PHE A 169 -4.10 4.80 -13.94
N LEU A 170 -4.07 5.68 -14.95
CA LEU A 170 -3.28 5.46 -16.16
C LEU A 170 -1.77 5.39 -15.88
N LEU A 171 -1.24 6.39 -15.17
CA LEU A 171 0.19 6.40 -14.83
C LEU A 171 0.53 5.25 -13.87
N GLY A 172 -0.39 4.92 -12.95
CA GLY A 172 -0.24 3.83 -12.01
C GLY A 172 -0.24 2.45 -12.65
N ALA A 173 -1.13 2.20 -13.62
CA ALA A 173 -1.16 0.96 -14.38
C ALA A 173 0.15 0.75 -15.17
N PHE A 174 0.67 1.82 -15.78
CA PHE A 174 1.97 1.78 -16.45
C PHE A 174 3.11 1.42 -15.49
N ALA A 175 3.21 2.11 -14.34
CA ALA A 175 4.22 1.81 -13.32
C ALA A 175 4.10 0.37 -12.77
N SER A 176 2.87 -0.13 -12.65
CA SER A 176 2.62 -1.50 -12.17
C SER A 176 3.00 -2.55 -13.21
N ALA A 177 2.89 -2.24 -14.51
CA ALA A 177 3.45 -3.07 -15.57
C ALA A 177 4.99 -3.14 -15.50
N PHE A 178 5.68 -2.03 -15.21
CA PHE A 178 7.13 -2.05 -14.94
C PHE A 178 7.46 -2.93 -13.74
N PHE A 179 6.71 -2.80 -12.64
CA PHE A 179 6.91 -3.64 -11.47
C PHE A 179 6.75 -5.13 -11.83
N ALA A 180 5.63 -5.49 -12.46
CA ALA A 180 5.31 -6.88 -12.81
C ALA A 180 6.37 -7.47 -13.74
N TYR A 181 6.78 -6.72 -14.77
CA TYR A 181 7.80 -7.16 -15.69
C TYR A 181 9.19 -7.24 -15.03
N GLY A 182 9.51 -6.31 -14.12
CA GLY A 182 10.71 -6.38 -13.30
C GLY A 182 10.75 -7.62 -12.41
N ALA A 183 9.64 -7.95 -11.75
CA ALA A 183 9.50 -9.17 -10.96
C ALA A 183 9.63 -10.43 -11.83
N ALA A 184 9.06 -10.43 -13.04
CA ALA A 184 9.18 -11.53 -13.99
C ALA A 184 10.64 -11.73 -14.45
N LEU A 185 11.40 -10.66 -14.66
CA LEU A 185 12.83 -10.74 -15.01
C LEU A 185 13.69 -11.23 -13.83
N VAL A 186 13.39 -10.80 -12.61
CA VAL A 186 14.07 -11.33 -11.41
C VAL A 186 13.76 -12.82 -11.23
N TYR A 187 12.51 -13.23 -11.46
CA TYR A 187 12.13 -14.64 -11.50
C TYR A 187 12.90 -15.39 -12.61
N GLY A 188 12.98 -14.85 -13.82
CA GLY A 188 13.75 -15.45 -14.91
C GLY A 188 15.24 -15.56 -14.61
N ALA A 189 15.79 -14.62 -13.82
CA ALA A 189 17.18 -14.61 -13.42
C ALA A 189 17.51 -15.62 -12.30
N THR A 190 16.55 -15.93 -11.42
CA THR A 190 16.80 -16.65 -10.16
C THR A 190 15.98 -17.93 -9.96
N GLY A 191 14.94 -18.13 -10.77
CA GLY A 191 14.01 -19.27 -10.70
C GLY A 191 12.95 -19.18 -9.60
N SER A 192 12.85 -18.07 -8.85
CA SER A 192 11.88 -17.93 -7.75
C SER A 192 11.45 -16.49 -7.52
N THR A 193 10.28 -16.32 -6.90
CA THR A 193 9.75 -15.03 -6.41
C THR A 193 9.97 -14.83 -4.91
N GLN A 194 10.35 -15.89 -4.18
CA GLN A 194 10.58 -15.83 -2.74
C GLN A 194 11.93 -15.19 -2.43
N TYR A 195 11.95 -14.22 -1.50
CA TYR A 195 13.15 -13.42 -1.23
C TYR A 195 14.34 -14.26 -0.79
N GLN A 196 14.10 -15.27 0.05
CA GLN A 196 15.15 -16.15 0.55
C GLN A 196 15.85 -16.93 -0.58
N ILE A 197 15.08 -17.43 -1.56
CA ILE A 197 15.63 -18.18 -2.69
C ILE A 197 16.36 -17.24 -3.64
N ILE A 198 15.78 -16.07 -3.95
CA ILE A 198 16.44 -15.03 -4.76
C ILE A 198 17.80 -14.67 -4.16
N ALA A 199 17.84 -14.36 -2.86
CA ALA A 199 19.08 -13.98 -2.18
C ALA A 199 20.11 -15.11 -2.21
N ALA A 200 19.70 -16.35 -1.93
CA ALA A 200 20.59 -17.52 -1.95
C ALA A 200 21.19 -17.77 -3.35
N THR A 201 20.39 -17.69 -4.41
CA THR A 201 20.85 -17.86 -5.80
C THR A 201 21.86 -16.78 -6.20
N LEU A 202 21.64 -15.54 -5.78
CA LEU A 202 22.55 -14.43 -6.09
C LEU A 202 23.87 -14.53 -5.31
N VAL A 203 23.84 -14.93 -4.04
CA VAL A 203 25.06 -15.18 -3.24
C VAL A 203 25.85 -16.36 -3.82
N GLY A 204 25.16 -17.40 -4.30
CA GLY A 204 25.78 -18.55 -4.96
C GLY A 204 26.36 -18.25 -6.35
N GLY A 205 26.14 -17.06 -6.90
CA GLY A 205 26.64 -16.66 -8.22
C GLY A 205 26.00 -17.38 -9.40
N THR A 206 24.86 -18.06 -9.20
CA THR A 206 24.15 -18.84 -10.23
C THR A 206 23.06 -18.04 -10.94
N GLY A 207 22.79 -16.81 -10.51
CA GLY A 207 21.79 -15.94 -11.11
C GLY A 207 22.21 -15.35 -12.47
N GLN A 208 21.26 -15.23 -13.39
CA GLN A 208 21.53 -14.67 -14.72
C GLN A 208 21.48 -13.14 -14.72
N LEU A 209 22.66 -12.50 -14.63
CA LEU A 209 22.78 -11.04 -14.46
C LEU A 209 22.16 -10.22 -15.60
N ALA A 210 22.15 -10.77 -16.83
CA ALA A 210 21.56 -10.11 -18.00
C ALA A 210 20.04 -9.87 -17.85
N LEU A 211 19.35 -10.74 -17.12
CA LEU A 211 17.92 -10.57 -16.79
C LEU A 211 17.76 -9.78 -15.48
N LEU A 212 18.66 -10.00 -14.52
CA LEU A 212 18.58 -9.39 -13.20
C LEU A 212 18.65 -7.86 -13.24
N TYR A 213 19.62 -7.28 -13.93
CA TYR A 213 19.82 -5.82 -13.89
C TYR A 213 18.66 -5.01 -14.50
N PRO A 214 18.13 -5.37 -15.68
CA PRO A 214 16.90 -4.75 -16.17
C PRO A 214 15.72 -4.99 -15.21
N GLY A 215 15.64 -6.18 -14.59
CA GLY A 215 14.65 -6.49 -13.56
C GLY A 215 14.70 -5.53 -12.36
N ILE A 216 15.89 -5.32 -11.80
CA ILE A 216 16.12 -4.36 -10.71
C ILE A 216 15.73 -2.95 -11.13
N ALA A 217 16.15 -2.50 -12.31
CA ALA A 217 15.81 -1.17 -12.81
C ALA A 217 14.29 -0.98 -12.93
N MET A 218 13.57 -1.98 -13.42
CA MET A 218 12.12 -1.94 -13.58
C MET A 218 11.37 -2.01 -12.23
N LEU A 219 11.90 -2.75 -11.25
CA LEU A 219 11.40 -2.70 -9.87
C LEU A 219 11.59 -1.31 -9.26
N ILE A 220 12.73 -0.64 -9.49
CA ILE A 220 12.98 0.75 -9.05
C ILE A 220 11.97 1.71 -9.70
N VAL A 221 11.62 1.53 -10.98
CA VAL A 221 10.57 2.34 -11.64
C VAL A 221 9.22 2.15 -10.94
N GLY A 222 8.81 0.90 -10.73
CA GLY A 222 7.52 0.57 -10.10
C GLY A 222 7.40 1.12 -8.67
N PHE A 223 8.40 0.85 -7.83
CA PHE A 223 8.42 1.41 -6.47
C PHE A 223 8.60 2.93 -6.47
N GLY A 224 9.49 3.46 -7.31
CA GLY A 224 9.76 4.89 -7.43
C GLY A 224 8.52 5.69 -7.78
N PHE A 225 7.64 5.16 -8.63
CA PHE A 225 6.31 5.74 -8.86
C PHE A 225 5.47 5.79 -7.58
N LYS A 226 5.37 4.66 -6.84
CA LYS A 226 4.54 4.57 -5.62
C LYS A 226 5.01 5.50 -4.50
N VAL A 227 6.31 5.72 -4.38
CA VAL A 227 6.88 6.64 -3.37
C VAL A 227 7.05 8.09 -3.87
N SER A 228 6.74 8.36 -5.14
CA SER A 228 6.90 9.65 -5.82
C SER A 228 8.35 10.13 -5.95
N LEU A 229 9.30 9.23 -6.23
CA LEU A 229 10.68 9.62 -6.55
C LEU A 229 10.73 10.31 -7.92
N VAL A 230 11.63 11.27 -8.09
CA VAL A 230 11.97 11.80 -9.43
C VAL A 230 12.73 10.72 -10.20
N PRO A 231 12.43 10.47 -11.49
CA PRO A 231 11.51 11.18 -12.39
C PRO A 231 10.04 10.72 -12.36
N PHE A 232 9.68 9.72 -11.54
CA PHE A 232 8.35 9.08 -11.50
C PHE A 232 7.27 9.83 -10.68
N HIS A 233 7.57 11.04 -10.20
CA HIS A 233 6.70 11.89 -9.36
C HIS A 233 5.58 12.66 -10.08
N MET A 234 5.50 12.62 -11.42
CA MET A 234 4.63 13.49 -12.24
C MET A 234 3.15 13.47 -11.84
N TRP A 235 2.66 12.34 -11.33
CA TRP A 235 1.27 12.18 -10.90
C TRP A 235 0.94 12.93 -9.59
N THR A 236 1.93 13.12 -8.71
CA THR A 236 1.69 13.46 -7.29
C THR A 236 0.99 14.82 -7.12
N PRO A 237 1.45 15.93 -7.73
CA PRO A 237 0.82 17.24 -7.49
C PRO A 237 -0.64 17.31 -7.95
N ASP A 238 -0.93 16.77 -9.14
CA ASP A 238 -2.26 16.79 -9.74
C ASP A 238 -3.24 15.93 -8.95
N VAL A 239 -2.80 14.72 -8.57
CA VAL A 239 -3.63 13.78 -7.82
C VAL A 239 -3.90 14.29 -6.41
N TYR A 240 -2.89 14.88 -5.75
CA TYR A 240 -3.06 15.44 -4.41
C TYR A 240 -4.04 16.61 -4.40
N GLN A 241 -3.97 17.45 -5.43
CA GLN A 241 -4.87 18.59 -5.56
C GLN A 241 -6.30 18.18 -5.90
N GLY A 242 -6.48 17.21 -6.81
CA GLY A 242 -7.80 16.78 -7.28
C GLY A 242 -8.54 15.87 -6.30
N ALA A 243 -7.83 15.08 -5.50
CA ALA A 243 -8.44 14.18 -4.54
C ALA A 243 -9.11 14.92 -3.36
N PRO A 244 -10.16 14.32 -2.76
CA PRO A 244 -10.69 14.74 -1.47
C PRO A 244 -9.59 14.86 -0.41
N THR A 245 -9.63 15.90 0.44
CA THR A 245 -8.57 16.15 1.42
C THR A 245 -8.27 14.96 2.35
N PRO A 246 -9.26 14.22 2.90
CA PRO A 246 -8.98 13.03 3.71
C PRO A 246 -8.24 11.93 2.93
N VAL A 247 -8.53 11.78 1.63
CA VAL A 247 -7.85 10.82 0.76
C VAL A 247 -6.41 11.26 0.51
N THR A 248 -6.18 12.55 0.21
CA THR A 248 -4.82 13.09 0.05
C THR A 248 -3.99 12.92 1.32
N ALA A 249 -4.57 13.15 2.50
CA ALA A 249 -3.87 12.96 3.79
C ALA A 249 -3.51 11.48 4.05
N PHE A 250 -4.41 10.56 3.69
CA PHE A 250 -4.14 9.13 3.78
C PHE A 250 -3.02 8.71 2.81
N MET A 251 -3.06 9.21 1.57
CA MET A 251 -2.06 8.95 0.53
C MET A 251 -0.68 9.53 0.86
N SER A 252 -0.60 10.66 1.56
CA SER A 252 0.69 11.25 1.88
C SER A 252 1.47 10.46 2.93
N VAL A 253 0.78 9.67 3.77
CA VAL A 253 1.39 8.93 4.89
C VAL A 253 1.30 7.42 4.67
N GLY A 254 0.09 6.85 4.67
CA GLY A 254 -0.11 5.40 4.75
C GLY A 254 0.44 4.67 3.53
N THR A 255 0.11 5.15 2.33
CA THR A 255 0.49 4.49 1.08
C THR A 255 2.00 4.59 0.84
N LYS A 256 2.60 5.73 1.15
CA LYS A 256 4.06 5.92 1.09
C LYS A 256 4.80 5.05 2.10
N ALA A 257 4.31 4.97 3.33
CA ALA A 257 4.92 4.13 4.36
C ALA A 257 4.91 2.65 3.95
N ALA A 258 3.76 2.14 3.47
CA ALA A 258 3.65 0.77 3.00
C ALA A 258 4.54 0.49 1.77
N ALA A 259 4.54 1.40 0.80
CA ALA A 259 5.38 1.27 -0.40
C ALA A 259 6.88 1.32 -0.07
N PHE A 260 7.32 2.24 0.79
CA PHE A 260 8.71 2.28 1.25
C PHE A 260 9.09 1.04 2.05
N ALA A 261 8.20 0.54 2.89
CA ALA A 261 8.47 -0.67 3.66
C ALA A 261 8.73 -1.88 2.76
N ALA A 262 7.87 -2.08 1.76
CA ALA A 262 8.05 -3.13 0.77
C ALA A 262 9.30 -2.89 -0.10
N PHE A 263 9.58 -1.65 -0.47
CA PHE A 263 10.80 -1.28 -1.20
C PHE A 263 12.05 -1.68 -0.42
N ILE A 264 12.16 -1.25 0.85
CA ILE A 264 13.25 -1.60 1.76
C ILE A 264 13.37 -3.11 1.88
N ARG A 265 12.25 -3.81 2.14
CA ARG A 265 12.27 -5.25 2.36
C ARG A 265 12.71 -6.03 1.11
N VAL A 266 12.19 -5.68 -0.08
CA VAL A 266 12.61 -6.33 -1.34
C VAL A 266 14.11 -6.17 -1.56
N PHE A 267 14.64 -4.95 -1.46
CA PHE A 267 16.02 -4.68 -1.84
C PHE A 267 17.02 -5.19 -0.81
N LEU A 268 16.69 -5.14 0.48
CA LEU A 268 17.56 -5.65 1.54
C LEU A 268 17.44 -7.16 1.75
N SER A 269 16.26 -7.76 1.54
CA SER A 269 16.04 -9.18 1.84
C SER A 269 16.20 -10.07 0.61
N ALA A 270 15.76 -9.62 -0.57
CA ALA A 270 15.86 -10.41 -1.80
C ALA A 270 17.13 -10.11 -2.61
N LEU A 271 17.63 -8.87 -2.57
CA LEU A 271 18.76 -8.41 -3.38
C LEU A 271 20.00 -7.93 -2.58
N PRO A 272 20.35 -8.54 -1.42
CA PRO A 272 21.47 -8.05 -0.61
C PRO A 272 22.82 -8.15 -1.36
N ALA A 273 23.00 -9.19 -2.18
CA ALA A 273 24.23 -9.40 -2.96
C ALA A 273 24.46 -8.32 -4.03
N GLN A 274 23.43 -7.54 -4.39
CA GLN A 274 23.50 -6.49 -5.41
C GLN A 274 23.45 -5.08 -4.80
N HIS A 275 23.74 -4.97 -3.49
CA HIS A 275 23.69 -3.70 -2.73
C HIS A 275 24.41 -2.56 -3.45
N GLU A 276 25.66 -2.76 -3.83
CA GLU A 276 26.47 -1.75 -4.51
C GLU A 276 25.85 -1.25 -5.81
N THR A 277 25.12 -2.11 -6.52
CA THR A 277 24.47 -1.76 -7.79
C THR A 277 23.24 -0.89 -7.57
N TRP A 278 22.31 -1.31 -6.72
CA TRP A 278 21.04 -0.59 -6.56
C TRP A 278 21.17 0.61 -5.62
N ALA A 279 22.06 0.57 -4.61
CA ALA A 279 22.21 1.66 -3.65
C ALA A 279 22.74 2.93 -4.32
N GLY A 280 23.67 2.81 -5.26
CA GLY A 280 24.18 3.95 -6.04
C GLY A 280 23.09 4.62 -6.87
N ILE A 281 22.21 3.83 -7.52
CA ILE A 281 21.07 4.35 -8.28
C ILE A 281 20.12 5.11 -7.34
N LEU A 282 19.76 4.51 -6.20
CA LEU A 282 18.86 5.15 -5.23
C LEU A 282 19.46 6.43 -4.62
N ALA A 283 20.77 6.47 -4.38
CA ALA A 283 21.45 7.68 -3.90
C ALA A 283 21.34 8.84 -4.91
N ILE A 284 21.54 8.57 -6.20
CA ILE A 284 21.37 9.57 -7.27
C ILE A 284 19.91 10.04 -7.32
N LEU A 285 18.94 9.12 -7.31
CA LEU A 285 17.51 9.46 -7.33
C LEU A 285 17.11 10.27 -6.09
N ALA A 286 17.69 9.98 -4.93
CA ALA A 286 17.44 10.72 -3.69
C ALA A 286 17.92 12.18 -3.81
N VAL A 287 19.16 12.39 -4.30
CA VAL A 287 19.70 13.75 -4.54
C VAL A 287 18.79 14.52 -5.49
N ILE A 288 18.44 13.93 -6.63
CA ILE A 288 17.57 14.58 -7.62
C ILE A 288 16.19 14.89 -7.01
N THR A 289 15.61 13.96 -6.25
CA THR A 289 14.29 14.14 -5.62
C THR A 289 14.30 15.28 -4.61
N MET A 290 15.32 15.37 -3.75
CA MET A 290 15.46 16.49 -2.80
C MET A 290 15.63 17.83 -3.53
N THR A 291 16.44 17.86 -4.59
CA THR A 291 16.65 19.08 -5.38
C THR A 291 15.35 19.53 -6.05
N VAL A 292 14.77 18.69 -6.91
CA VAL A 292 13.59 19.05 -7.70
C VAL A 292 12.38 19.33 -6.81
N GLY A 293 12.17 18.53 -5.75
CA GLY A 293 11.07 18.73 -4.80
C GLY A 293 11.12 20.11 -4.13
N ASN A 294 12.27 20.48 -3.57
CA ASN A 294 12.44 21.77 -2.89
C ASN A 294 12.29 22.96 -3.86
N PHE A 295 12.89 22.88 -5.06
CA PHE A 295 12.77 23.95 -6.05
C PHE A 295 11.35 24.08 -6.62
N ALA A 296 10.65 22.96 -6.83
CA ALA A 296 9.28 22.96 -7.30
C ALA A 296 8.31 23.54 -6.26
N ALA A 297 8.53 23.26 -4.97
CA ALA A 297 7.74 23.75 -3.85
C ALA A 297 7.77 25.29 -3.73
N LEU A 298 8.93 25.92 -3.95
CA LEU A 298 9.09 27.39 -3.88
C LEU A 298 8.18 28.16 -4.86
N ARG A 299 7.74 27.53 -5.94
CA ARG A 299 6.86 28.13 -6.96
C ARG A 299 5.40 27.71 -6.84
N GLN A 300 5.03 26.89 -5.85
CA GLN A 300 3.64 26.44 -5.69
C GLN A 300 2.77 27.53 -5.08
N LEU A 301 1.59 27.73 -5.68
CA LEU A 301 0.55 28.64 -5.16
C LEU A 301 -0.59 27.89 -4.44
N SER A 302 -0.64 26.58 -4.58
CA SER A 302 -1.68 25.72 -3.98
C SER A 302 -1.12 24.99 -2.77
N LEU A 303 -1.76 25.15 -1.62
CA LEU A 303 -1.37 24.47 -0.37
C LEU A 303 -1.36 22.94 -0.48
N LYS A 304 -2.20 22.35 -1.34
CA LYS A 304 -2.19 20.88 -1.56
C LYS A 304 -1.05 20.41 -2.47
N ARG A 305 -0.50 21.31 -3.29
CA ARG A 305 0.60 21.00 -4.23
C ARG A 305 1.97 21.28 -3.64
N MET A 306 2.05 22.31 -2.79
CA MET A 306 3.23 22.67 -2.01
C MET A 306 3.55 21.56 -1.01
#